data_AF-A0A2S3W1Y3-F1
#
_entry.id   AF-A0A2S3W1Y3-F1
#
_cell.length_a   1.000
_cell.length_b   1.000
_cell.length_c   1.000
_cell.angle_alpha   90.00
_cell.angle_beta   90.00
_cell.angle_gamma   90.00
#
_symmetry.space_group_name_H-M   'P 1'
#
loop_
_entity.id
_entity.type
_entity.pdbx_description
1 polymer ?
#
loop_
_entity_poly.entity_id
_entity_poly.type
_entity_poly.pdbx_seq_one_letter_code
_entity_poly.pdbx_strand_id
1 'polypeptide(L)'
;MRHALGNIMMLFVLGTSAIAEGRAASPATTDVSRDLPAALKSCYAGQGTCVLNLGGRTVHLTHGIIINPLRVTLQDGRIDASALPAGEAAITVSTDSETAPDYATFVHYIKGINLIGNENADGIVFNSTHHNNVLAAAVTLENMSISGFRRGITFSNHSYGFGLSHIQIFNNKVGIYTTSGAEDAGERMTFVDVGVFNNQLGIDDEAGFEMDWLGGHWDYNGKTAILSALVEFDGHIETGPSDQPIIELRALPNMVAAQLFMTPGSFVMVNGYNGKPTSDAWISSNSAYNVVQFPFNTWGVTGKTGVMQGPGKVIGPASGAFTPH
;
A
#
# COMPACT_ATOMS: atom_id res chain seq x y z
N MET A 1 -32.56 63.32 -65.84
CA MET A 1 -33.42 62.36 -66.56
C MET A 1 -32.68 61.02 -66.62
N ARG A 2 -33.35 59.98 -66.12
CA ARG A 2 -33.07 58.53 -66.13
C ARG A 2 -31.77 58.03 -66.80
N HIS A 3 -30.94 57.35 -66.01
CA HIS A 3 -30.12 56.23 -66.47
C HIS A 3 -30.62 54.93 -65.82
N ALA A 4 -30.72 53.89 -66.64
CA ALA A 4 -31.13 52.54 -66.30
C ALA A 4 -30.09 51.56 -66.87
N LEU A 5 -30.13 50.32 -66.34
CA LEU A 5 -29.47 49.07 -66.78
C LEU A 5 -28.02 48.89 -66.26
N GLY A 6 -27.60 47.74 -65.74
CA GLY A 6 -28.25 46.44 -65.58
C GLY A 6 -27.33 45.45 -64.84
N ASN A 7 -27.93 44.44 -64.21
CA ASN A 7 -27.29 43.32 -63.49
C ASN A 7 -26.52 42.37 -64.40
N ILE A 8 -25.36 41.86 -63.97
CA ILE A 8 -24.92 40.46 -64.15
C ILE A 8 -24.03 40.08 -62.95
N MET A 9 -24.43 39.09 -62.16
CA MET A 9 -23.56 38.41 -61.20
C MET A 9 -23.61 36.90 -61.49
N MET A 10 -22.48 36.37 -61.95
CA MET A 10 -22.22 34.94 -62.18
C MET A 10 -22.15 34.20 -60.84
N LEU A 11 -22.90 33.10 -60.72
CA LEU A 11 -22.76 32.12 -59.64
C LEU A 11 -21.97 30.92 -60.16
N PHE A 12 -20.77 30.70 -59.64
CA PHE A 12 -19.98 29.49 -59.88
C PHE A 12 -20.48 28.36 -58.96
N VAL A 13 -20.87 27.24 -59.57
CA VAL A 13 -21.11 25.96 -58.88
C VAL A 13 -19.78 25.20 -58.85
N LEU A 14 -19.18 25.02 -57.67
CA LEU A 14 -18.09 24.07 -57.45
C LEU A 14 -18.66 22.83 -56.76
N GLY A 15 -18.58 21.71 -57.45
CA GLY A 15 -18.95 20.39 -56.95
C GLY A 15 -17.99 19.91 -55.87
N THR A 16 -18.54 19.41 -54.78
CA THR A 16 -17.82 18.72 -53.72
C THR A 16 -17.71 17.23 -54.07
N SER A 17 -16.51 16.80 -54.43
CA SER A 17 -16.15 15.37 -54.49
C SER A 17 -15.95 14.87 -53.06
N ALA A 18 -16.86 14.03 -52.57
CA ALA A 18 -16.70 13.33 -51.30
C ALA A 18 -15.60 12.26 -51.43
N ILE A 19 -14.50 12.44 -50.72
CA ILE A 19 -13.49 11.40 -50.50
C ILE A 19 -14.09 10.44 -49.47
N ALA A 20 -14.24 9.17 -49.86
CA ALA A 20 -14.62 8.11 -48.93
C ALA A 20 -13.44 7.82 -48.00
N GLU A 21 -13.50 8.35 -46.77
CA GLU A 21 -12.64 7.93 -45.68
C GLU A 21 -12.95 6.46 -45.35
N GLY A 22 -12.04 5.57 -45.75
CA GLY A 22 -11.99 4.21 -45.24
C GLY A 22 -11.86 4.28 -43.72
N ARG A 23 -12.92 3.89 -43.01
CA ARG A 23 -12.90 3.65 -41.57
C ARG A 23 -11.81 2.61 -41.28
N ALA A 24 -10.65 3.07 -40.83
CA ALA A 24 -9.76 2.25 -40.05
C ALA A 24 -10.58 1.74 -38.86
N ALA A 25 -10.71 0.41 -38.75
CA ALA A 25 -11.31 -0.21 -37.59
C ALA A 25 -10.52 0.27 -36.37
N SER A 26 -11.18 0.98 -35.46
CA SER A 26 -10.65 1.27 -34.14
C SER A 26 -10.26 -0.08 -33.52
N PRO A 27 -9.05 -0.23 -32.94
CA PRO A 27 -8.69 -1.49 -32.29
C PRO A 27 -9.79 -1.79 -31.27
N ALA A 28 -10.35 -3.00 -31.35
CA ALA A 28 -11.39 -3.44 -30.43
C ALA A 28 -10.93 -3.10 -29.02
N THR A 29 -11.71 -2.31 -28.28
CA THR A 29 -11.43 -1.99 -26.89
C THR A 29 -11.33 -3.30 -26.14
N THR A 30 -10.09 -3.76 -25.87
CA THR A 30 -9.85 -4.97 -25.09
C THR A 30 -10.65 -4.82 -23.81
N ASP A 31 -11.57 -5.74 -23.59
CA ASP A 31 -12.27 -5.81 -22.32
C ASP A 31 -11.21 -6.14 -21.27
N VAL A 32 -10.71 -5.11 -20.58
CA VAL A 32 -9.60 -5.20 -19.61
C VAL A 32 -9.91 -6.25 -18.56
N SER A 33 -11.19 -6.38 -18.18
CA SER A 33 -11.62 -7.38 -17.20
C SER A 33 -11.56 -8.83 -17.69
N ARG A 34 -11.54 -9.05 -19.01
CA ARG A 34 -11.45 -10.38 -19.61
C ARG A 34 -10.02 -10.88 -19.71
N ASP A 35 -9.07 -9.98 -19.97
CA ASP A 35 -7.65 -10.32 -20.14
C ASP A 35 -6.76 -9.12 -19.78
N LEU A 36 -6.59 -8.90 -18.48
CA LEU A 36 -5.74 -7.84 -17.94
C LEU A 36 -4.28 -7.97 -18.39
N PRO A 37 -3.65 -9.16 -18.43
CA PRO A 37 -2.31 -9.33 -18.99
C PRO A 37 -2.20 -8.84 -20.45
N ALA A 38 -3.16 -9.17 -21.32
CA ALA A 38 -3.15 -8.69 -22.70
C ALA A 38 -3.35 -7.17 -22.79
N ALA A 39 -4.23 -6.59 -21.94
CA ALA A 39 -4.43 -5.15 -21.87
C ALA A 39 -3.15 -4.40 -21.44
N LEU A 40 -2.44 -4.92 -20.44
CA LEU A 40 -1.13 -4.40 -20.00
C LEU A 40 -0.09 -4.48 -21.12
N LYS A 41 0.01 -5.63 -21.80
CA LYS A 41 0.91 -5.79 -22.93
C LYS A 41 0.62 -4.78 -24.04
N SER A 42 -0.66 -4.53 -24.34
CA SER A 42 -1.06 -3.51 -25.31
C SER A 42 -0.71 -2.10 -24.85
N CYS A 43 -0.82 -1.81 -23.54
CA CYS A 43 -0.42 -0.53 -22.99
C CYS A 43 1.08 -0.27 -23.18
N TYR A 44 1.92 -1.23 -22.80
CA TYR A 44 3.37 -1.10 -22.91
C TYR A 44 3.88 -1.08 -24.36
N ALA A 45 3.14 -1.66 -25.30
CA ALA A 45 3.44 -1.54 -26.74
C ALA A 45 3.15 -0.14 -27.31
N GLY A 46 2.33 0.66 -26.62
CA GLY A 46 2.03 2.04 -26.98
C GLY A 46 3.15 3.02 -26.60
N GLN A 47 3.00 4.28 -27.03
CA GLN A 47 3.95 5.37 -26.75
C GLN A 47 3.51 6.28 -25.59
N GLY A 48 2.43 5.95 -24.88
CA GLY A 48 1.84 6.81 -23.84
C GLY A 48 1.35 6.06 -22.61
N THR A 49 0.73 6.82 -21.70
CA THR A 49 0.12 6.31 -20.47
C THR A 49 -1.25 5.68 -20.75
N CYS A 50 -1.71 4.83 -19.83
CA CYS A 50 -2.94 4.07 -19.98
C CYS A 50 -3.72 4.05 -18.67
N VAL A 51 -5.04 4.10 -18.80
CA VAL A 51 -5.97 3.83 -17.71
C VAL A 51 -6.66 2.51 -17.98
N LEU A 52 -6.43 1.53 -17.10
CA LEU A 52 -7.03 0.22 -17.14
C LEU A 52 -8.14 0.15 -16.08
N ASN A 53 -9.38 0.24 -16.51
CA ASN A 53 -10.55 0.19 -15.62
C ASN A 53 -11.22 -1.18 -15.74
N LEU A 54 -11.39 -1.89 -14.61
CA LEU A 54 -12.03 -3.21 -14.57
C LEU A 54 -13.57 -3.12 -14.51
N GLY A 55 -14.14 -1.94 -14.31
CA GLY A 55 -15.58 -1.66 -14.37
C GLY A 55 -16.38 -2.38 -13.28
N GLY A 56 -15.78 -2.60 -12.10
CA GLY A 56 -16.35 -3.37 -11.00
C GLY A 56 -16.33 -4.89 -11.21
N ARG A 57 -15.73 -5.37 -12.31
CA ARG A 57 -15.71 -6.80 -12.66
C ARG A 57 -14.54 -7.52 -12.02
N THR A 58 -14.58 -8.85 -12.10
CA THR A 58 -13.53 -9.73 -11.58
C THR A 58 -12.59 -10.18 -12.70
N VAL A 59 -11.29 -9.99 -12.48
CA VAL A 59 -10.20 -10.60 -13.27
C VAL A 59 -9.67 -11.79 -12.48
N HIS A 60 -9.42 -12.91 -13.16
CA HIS A 60 -8.74 -14.06 -12.57
C HIS A 60 -7.29 -14.13 -13.07
N LEU A 61 -6.34 -14.21 -12.15
CA LEU A 61 -4.92 -14.33 -12.45
C LEU A 61 -4.44 -15.75 -12.15
N THR A 62 -3.79 -16.36 -13.14
CA THR A 62 -3.01 -17.60 -12.97
C THR A 62 -1.50 -17.35 -12.91
N HIS A 63 -1.09 -16.11 -13.24
CA HIS A 63 0.26 -15.57 -13.11
C HIS A 63 0.19 -14.10 -12.70
N GLY A 64 1.24 -13.64 -12.05
CA GLY A 64 1.43 -12.27 -11.62
C GLY A 64 1.50 -11.30 -12.80
N ILE A 65 1.16 -10.05 -12.52
CA ILE A 65 1.28 -8.95 -13.48
C ILE A 65 2.29 -7.93 -12.99
N ILE A 66 2.93 -7.24 -13.94
CA ILE A 66 3.84 -6.12 -13.66
C ILE A 66 3.14 -4.82 -14.03
N ILE A 67 3.09 -3.90 -13.07
CA ILE A 67 2.59 -2.53 -13.22
C ILE A 67 3.79 -1.59 -13.19
N ASN A 68 4.06 -0.93 -14.30
CA ASN A 68 4.97 0.20 -14.32
C ASN A 68 4.20 1.46 -13.91
N PRO A 69 4.51 2.06 -12.75
CA PRO A 69 3.79 3.20 -12.24
C PRO A 69 4.00 4.48 -13.05
N LEU A 70 4.93 4.51 -14.00
CA LEU A 70 5.10 5.62 -14.95
C LEU A 70 4.12 5.57 -16.13
N ARG A 71 3.39 4.47 -16.29
CA ARG A 71 2.58 4.20 -17.49
C ARG A 71 1.14 3.83 -17.20
N VAL A 72 0.87 3.19 -16.08
CA VAL A 72 -0.41 2.51 -15.87
C VAL A 72 -1.11 3.02 -14.62
N THR A 73 -2.32 3.55 -14.83
CA THR A 73 -3.36 3.61 -13.79
C THR A 73 -4.20 2.34 -13.88
N LEU A 74 -4.43 1.65 -12.76
CA LEU A 74 -5.30 0.47 -12.67
C LEU A 74 -6.43 0.74 -11.66
N GLN A 75 -7.68 0.55 -12.05
CA GLN A 75 -8.79 0.95 -11.19
C GLN A 75 -10.06 0.10 -11.27
N ASP A 76 -10.82 0.17 -10.17
CA ASP A 76 -12.23 -0.20 -10.03
C ASP A 76 -12.58 -1.65 -10.39
N GLY A 77 -12.33 -2.59 -9.47
CA GLY A 77 -12.78 -3.97 -9.65
C GLY A 77 -12.22 -4.97 -8.65
N ARG A 78 -12.29 -6.25 -9.02
CA ARG A 78 -11.75 -7.36 -8.23
C ARG A 78 -10.67 -8.08 -9.00
N ILE A 79 -9.57 -8.39 -8.34
CA ILE A 79 -8.51 -9.24 -8.86
C ILE A 79 -8.45 -10.48 -7.97
N ASP A 80 -8.80 -11.62 -8.54
CA ASP A 80 -8.72 -12.92 -7.90
C ASP A 80 -7.44 -13.63 -8.35
N ALA A 81 -6.46 -13.62 -7.45
CA ALA A 81 -5.15 -14.23 -7.59
C ALA A 81 -5.03 -15.55 -6.81
N SER A 82 -6.16 -16.17 -6.43
CA SER A 82 -6.17 -17.40 -5.64
C SER A 82 -5.53 -18.60 -6.37
N ALA A 83 -5.43 -18.55 -7.70
CA ALA A 83 -4.82 -19.60 -8.53
C ALA A 83 -3.30 -19.43 -8.74
N LEU A 84 -2.66 -18.43 -8.13
CA LEU A 84 -1.23 -18.21 -8.29
C LEU A 84 -0.37 -19.33 -7.70
N PRO A 85 0.74 -19.70 -8.36
CA PRO A 85 1.80 -20.53 -7.80
C PRO A 85 2.38 -19.96 -6.50
N ALA A 86 2.96 -20.85 -5.68
CA ALA A 86 3.65 -20.46 -4.46
C ALA A 86 4.85 -19.54 -4.75
N GLY A 87 4.98 -18.47 -3.95
CA GLY A 87 6.05 -17.49 -4.03
C GLY A 87 5.87 -16.42 -5.11
N GLU A 88 4.84 -16.52 -5.96
CA GLU A 88 4.55 -15.51 -6.98
C GLU A 88 3.77 -14.33 -6.39
N ALA A 89 4.01 -13.12 -6.89
CA ALA A 89 3.26 -11.92 -6.53
C ALA A 89 2.09 -11.71 -7.50
N ALA A 90 0.91 -11.34 -6.99
CA ALA A 90 -0.20 -10.98 -7.86
C ALA A 90 0.08 -9.70 -8.65
N ILE A 91 0.63 -8.69 -8.00
CA ILE A 91 1.03 -7.44 -8.63
C ILE A 91 2.46 -7.10 -8.20
N THR A 92 3.37 -7.01 -9.17
CA THR A 92 4.67 -6.39 -8.96
C THR A 92 4.63 -4.96 -9.50
N VAL A 93 4.86 -3.98 -8.63
CA VAL A 93 5.04 -2.58 -9.02
C VAL A 93 6.52 -2.35 -9.23
N SER A 94 6.90 -1.97 -10.45
CA SER A 94 8.30 -1.80 -10.82
C SER A 94 8.46 -0.80 -11.95
N THR A 95 9.46 0.06 -11.83
CA THR A 95 9.91 0.98 -12.89
C THR A 95 10.97 0.36 -13.79
N ASP A 96 11.34 -0.91 -13.61
CA ASP A 96 12.47 -1.54 -14.31
C ASP A 96 12.38 -1.51 -15.84
N SER A 97 11.17 -1.45 -16.41
CA SER A 97 11.01 -1.37 -17.86
C SER A 97 11.27 0.04 -18.45
N GLU A 98 11.24 1.10 -17.64
CA GLU A 98 11.36 2.49 -18.11
C GLU A 98 12.03 3.42 -17.08
N THR A 99 13.08 4.13 -17.48
CA THR A 99 13.76 5.14 -16.64
C THR A 99 13.10 6.51 -16.82
N ALA A 100 12.76 7.21 -15.73
CA ALA A 100 12.40 8.63 -15.76
C ALA A 100 13.54 9.51 -15.21
N PRO A 101 13.91 10.61 -15.90
CA PRO A 101 15.07 11.43 -15.52
C PRO A 101 14.80 12.45 -14.40
N ASP A 102 13.54 12.66 -13.98
CA ASP A 102 13.15 13.66 -12.99
C ASP A 102 12.11 13.16 -11.97
N TYR A 103 11.97 13.87 -10.84
CA TYR A 103 11.03 13.57 -9.76
C TYR A 103 9.54 13.86 -10.11
N ALA A 104 9.23 14.25 -11.35
CA ALA A 104 7.91 14.76 -11.75
C ALA A 104 6.96 13.64 -12.24
N THR A 105 6.94 12.50 -11.55
CA THR A 105 6.39 11.24 -12.08
C THR A 105 5.16 10.69 -11.35
N PHE A 106 4.68 11.34 -10.28
CA PHE A 106 3.53 10.91 -9.48
C PHE A 106 2.19 11.23 -10.16
N VAL A 107 1.88 10.57 -11.28
CA VAL A 107 0.63 10.78 -12.03
C VAL A 107 -0.32 9.57 -11.99
N HIS A 108 0.19 8.38 -11.65
CA HIS A 108 -0.60 7.16 -11.70
C HIS A 108 -0.86 6.57 -10.32
N TYR A 109 -1.92 5.76 -10.25
CA TYR A 109 -2.43 5.17 -9.03
C TYR A 109 -3.01 3.78 -9.32
N ILE A 110 -3.07 2.96 -8.27
CA ILE A 110 -3.90 1.76 -8.26
C ILE A 110 -5.03 2.02 -7.27
N LYS A 111 -6.29 1.92 -7.71
CA LYS A 111 -7.43 2.42 -6.93
C LYS A 111 -8.66 1.54 -6.98
N GLY A 112 -9.39 1.42 -5.88
CA GLY A 112 -10.71 0.77 -5.91
C GLY A 112 -10.65 -0.71 -6.24
N ILE A 113 -9.54 -1.38 -5.87
CA ILE A 113 -9.30 -2.79 -6.15
C ILE A 113 -9.55 -3.63 -4.90
N ASN A 114 -10.35 -4.68 -5.05
CA ASN A 114 -10.41 -5.80 -4.12
C ASN A 114 -9.48 -6.92 -4.61
N LEU A 115 -8.33 -7.08 -3.97
CA LEU A 115 -7.29 -8.05 -4.31
C LEU A 115 -7.36 -9.23 -3.34
N ILE A 116 -7.61 -10.43 -3.87
CA ILE A 116 -7.78 -11.66 -3.09
C ILE A 116 -6.81 -12.72 -3.57
N GLY A 117 -6.14 -13.39 -2.63
CA GLY A 117 -5.06 -14.33 -2.90
C GLY A 117 -5.25 -15.71 -2.31
N ASN A 118 -4.12 -16.40 -2.23
CA ASN A 118 -3.95 -17.62 -1.45
C ASN A 118 -2.72 -17.51 -0.55
N GLU A 119 -2.67 -18.32 0.50
CA GLU A 119 -1.67 -18.22 1.57
C GLU A 119 -0.23 -18.60 1.16
N ASN A 120 -0.01 -18.93 -0.11
CA ASN A 120 1.30 -19.28 -0.67
C ASN A 120 1.83 -18.21 -1.64
N ALA A 121 1.01 -17.25 -2.07
CA ALA A 121 1.38 -16.17 -2.98
C ALA A 121 1.46 -14.82 -2.24
N ASP A 122 2.16 -13.86 -2.82
CA ASP A 122 2.21 -12.48 -2.32
C ASP A 122 1.17 -11.60 -3.05
N GLY A 123 0.65 -10.58 -2.37
CA GLY A 123 -0.31 -9.64 -2.93
C GLY A 123 0.37 -8.63 -3.83
N ILE A 124 0.80 -7.51 -3.24
CA ILE A 124 1.48 -6.44 -3.96
C ILE A 124 2.94 -6.37 -3.53
N VAL A 125 3.87 -6.39 -4.47
CA VAL A 125 5.31 -6.28 -4.23
C VAL A 125 5.84 -5.04 -4.93
N PHE A 126 6.40 -4.10 -4.17
CA PHE A 126 7.15 -2.96 -4.68
C PHE A 126 8.62 -3.35 -4.80
N ASN A 127 9.12 -3.44 -6.02
CA ASN A 127 10.51 -3.84 -6.26
C ASN A 127 10.99 -3.36 -7.64
N SER A 128 12.02 -2.51 -7.64
CA SER A 128 12.82 -2.24 -8.84
C SER A 128 14.25 -2.69 -8.59
N THR A 129 14.90 -3.27 -9.58
CA THR A 129 16.24 -3.85 -9.47
C THR A 129 17.31 -3.05 -10.20
N HIS A 130 16.92 -2.08 -11.04
CA HIS A 130 17.85 -1.23 -11.75
C HIS A 130 18.25 0.03 -10.97
N HIS A 131 19.53 0.17 -10.66
CA HIS A 131 20.11 1.26 -9.86
C HIS A 131 19.94 2.69 -10.43
N ASN A 132 19.64 2.81 -11.72
CA ASN A 132 19.43 4.12 -12.37
C ASN A 132 17.96 4.60 -12.26
N ASN A 133 17.08 3.79 -11.65
CA ASN A 133 15.66 4.05 -11.52
C ASN A 133 15.34 4.64 -10.15
N VAL A 134 15.65 5.92 -9.96
CA VAL A 134 15.57 6.70 -8.71
C VAL A 134 14.11 6.90 -8.18
N LEU A 135 13.12 6.12 -8.61
CA LEU A 135 11.70 6.44 -8.35
C LEU A 135 10.79 5.22 -8.16
N ALA A 136 11.28 4.12 -7.61
CA ALA A 136 10.45 2.92 -7.41
C ALA A 136 9.52 3.00 -6.19
N ALA A 137 8.81 4.12 -6.05
CA ALA A 137 7.57 4.22 -5.29
C ALA A 137 6.63 5.31 -5.85
N ALA A 138 6.74 5.61 -7.16
CA ALA A 138 5.96 6.64 -7.84
C ALA A 138 4.49 6.24 -8.12
N VAL A 139 3.80 5.62 -7.15
CA VAL A 139 2.37 5.28 -7.25
C VAL A 139 1.68 5.46 -5.91
N THR A 140 0.45 5.95 -5.93
CA THR A 140 -0.42 5.92 -4.76
C THR A 140 -1.34 4.70 -4.85
N LEU A 141 -1.46 3.94 -3.77
CA LEU A 141 -2.56 2.99 -3.62
C LEU A 141 -3.70 3.66 -2.86
N GLU A 142 -4.92 3.56 -3.40
CA GLU A 142 -6.11 4.22 -2.82
C GLU A 142 -7.34 3.31 -2.75
N ASN A 143 -8.05 3.30 -1.63
CA ASN A 143 -9.39 2.67 -1.53
C ASN A 143 -9.37 1.19 -1.94
N MET A 144 -8.48 0.39 -1.36
CA MET A 144 -8.28 -1.02 -1.72
C MET A 144 -8.52 -1.95 -0.54
N SER A 145 -8.81 -3.21 -0.85
CA SER A 145 -8.76 -4.31 0.11
C SER A 145 -7.82 -5.40 -0.39
N ILE A 146 -6.98 -5.94 0.49
CA ILE A 146 -5.95 -6.92 0.17
C ILE A 146 -6.02 -8.06 1.20
N SER A 147 -6.32 -9.27 0.74
CA SER A 147 -6.55 -10.39 1.67
C SER A 147 -6.22 -11.77 1.15
N GLY A 148 -5.93 -12.68 2.09
CA GLY A 148 -5.74 -14.10 1.81
C GLY A 148 -4.33 -14.49 1.34
N PHE A 149 -3.35 -13.58 1.40
CA PHE A 149 -1.99 -13.81 0.89
C PHE A 149 -1.01 -14.35 1.94
N ARG A 150 0.12 -14.88 1.48
CA ARG A 150 1.32 -15.07 2.30
C ARG A 150 1.83 -13.73 2.84
N ARG A 151 1.91 -12.72 1.98
CA ARG A 151 2.25 -11.33 2.33
C ARG A 151 1.30 -10.40 1.60
N GLY A 152 0.55 -9.57 2.31
CA GLY A 152 -0.41 -8.64 1.70
C GLY A 152 0.28 -7.60 0.83
N ILE A 153 1.16 -6.80 1.45
CA ILE A 153 2.04 -5.85 0.77
C ILE A 153 3.49 -6.13 1.17
N THR A 154 4.39 -6.14 0.19
CA THR A 154 5.84 -6.22 0.39
C THR A 154 6.52 -5.00 -0.19
N PHE A 155 7.37 -4.36 0.62
CA PHE A 155 8.30 -3.33 0.17
C PHE A 155 9.71 -3.92 0.03
N SER A 156 10.37 -3.65 -1.09
CA SER A 156 11.70 -4.15 -1.43
C SER A 156 12.57 -3.03 -2.02
N ASN A 157 13.41 -3.33 -3.01
CA ASN A 157 14.44 -2.42 -3.49
C ASN A 157 13.82 -1.16 -4.11
N HIS A 158 14.45 -0.02 -3.84
CA HIS A 158 14.08 1.31 -4.33
C HIS A 158 12.68 1.79 -3.92
N SER A 159 12.11 1.20 -2.86
CA SER A 159 10.80 1.58 -2.32
C SER A 159 10.93 2.65 -1.22
N TYR A 160 10.75 3.93 -1.56
CA TYR A 160 10.81 5.07 -0.64
C TYR A 160 9.90 6.22 -1.08
N GLY A 161 9.56 7.13 -0.16
CA GLY A 161 8.73 8.30 -0.45
C GLY A 161 7.31 7.93 -0.87
N PHE A 162 6.77 6.88 -0.26
CA PHE A 162 5.57 6.17 -0.71
C PHE A 162 4.38 6.41 0.20
N GLY A 163 3.17 6.47 -0.37
CA GLY A 163 1.92 6.70 0.36
C GLY A 163 0.85 5.63 0.09
N LEU A 164 0.27 5.07 1.16
CA LEU A 164 -0.98 4.32 1.13
C LEU A 164 -2.13 5.18 1.67
N SER A 165 -3.30 5.11 1.06
CA SER A 165 -4.49 5.82 1.56
C SER A 165 -5.77 4.98 1.51
N HIS A 166 -6.50 4.89 2.62
CA HIS A 166 -7.77 4.16 2.72
C HIS A 166 -7.65 2.69 2.28
N ILE A 167 -6.69 1.95 2.84
CA ILE A 167 -6.38 0.56 2.46
C ILE A 167 -6.70 -0.39 3.61
N GLN A 168 -7.34 -1.52 3.31
CA GLN A 168 -7.65 -2.57 4.28
C GLN A 168 -6.83 -3.84 3.96
N ILE A 169 -5.93 -4.24 4.86
CA ILE A 169 -5.01 -5.36 4.68
C ILE A 169 -5.30 -6.43 5.75
N PHE A 170 -5.90 -7.55 5.35
CA PHE A 170 -6.43 -8.50 6.33
C PHE A 170 -6.43 -9.96 5.91
N ASN A 171 -6.52 -10.86 6.89
CA ASN A 171 -6.52 -12.32 6.68
C ASN A 171 -5.32 -12.83 5.85
N ASN A 172 -4.16 -12.19 5.99
CA ASN A 172 -2.89 -12.64 5.40
C ASN A 172 -2.04 -13.37 6.44
N LYS A 173 -1.02 -14.13 6.02
CA LYS A 173 0.01 -14.61 6.96
C LYS A 173 0.81 -13.41 7.50
N VAL A 174 1.27 -12.54 6.63
CA VAL A 174 1.84 -11.23 6.99
C VAL A 174 1.06 -10.12 6.28
N GLY A 175 0.62 -9.09 7.01
CA GLY A 175 -0.08 -7.94 6.41
C GLY A 175 0.87 -7.10 5.55
N ILE A 176 1.83 -6.44 6.20
CA ILE A 176 2.90 -5.65 5.58
C ILE A 176 4.25 -6.28 5.89
N TYR A 177 5.09 -6.46 4.87
CA TYR A 177 6.42 -7.04 4.99
C TYR A 177 7.47 -6.13 4.33
N THR A 178 8.66 -6.00 4.92
CA THR A 178 9.81 -5.34 4.28
C THR A 178 10.91 -6.36 4.01
N THR A 179 11.55 -6.26 2.84
CA THR A 179 12.54 -7.26 2.42
C THR A 179 13.91 -6.96 3.04
N SER A 180 14.39 -7.86 3.89
CA SER A 180 15.73 -7.71 4.50
C SER A 180 16.82 -7.48 3.45
N GLY A 181 17.69 -6.49 3.72
CA GLY A 181 18.75 -6.09 2.80
C GLY A 181 18.27 -5.37 1.54
N ALA A 182 17.05 -4.84 1.53
CA ALA A 182 16.56 -4.01 0.43
C ALA A 182 17.51 -2.84 0.16
N GLU A 183 17.79 -2.62 -1.12
CA GLU A 183 18.67 -1.55 -1.57
C GLU A 183 17.92 -0.23 -1.67
N ASP A 184 18.51 0.85 -1.11
CA ASP A 184 18.05 2.24 -1.26
C ASP A 184 16.53 2.36 -1.07
N ALA A 185 16.05 1.96 0.10
CA ALA A 185 14.62 1.83 0.37
C ALA A 185 14.29 2.20 1.83
N GLY A 186 13.01 2.43 2.10
CA GLY A 186 12.48 2.61 3.44
C GLY A 186 12.44 4.03 3.98
N GLU A 187 12.92 5.02 3.23
CA GLU A 187 12.75 6.42 3.60
C GLU A 187 11.27 6.84 3.42
N ARG A 188 10.68 7.43 4.47
CA ARG A 188 9.39 8.13 4.42
C ARG A 188 8.24 7.30 3.80
N MET A 189 7.80 6.25 4.51
CA MET A 189 6.59 5.50 4.15
C MET A 189 5.39 6.06 4.93
N THR A 190 4.36 6.56 4.25
CA THR A 190 3.18 7.17 4.89
C THR A 190 1.93 6.34 4.68
N PHE A 191 1.16 6.12 5.74
CA PHE A 191 -0.05 5.30 5.79
C PHE A 191 -1.22 6.12 6.35
N VAL A 192 -2.15 6.53 5.48
CA VAL A 192 -3.30 7.37 5.87
C VAL A 192 -4.59 6.54 5.83
N ASP A 193 -5.29 6.42 6.96
CA ASP A 193 -6.50 5.58 7.09
C ASP A 193 -6.27 4.14 6.59
N VAL A 194 -5.15 3.54 7.01
CA VAL A 194 -4.79 2.17 6.65
C VAL A 194 -5.10 1.23 7.81
N GLY A 195 -5.86 0.19 7.52
CA GLY A 195 -6.15 -0.91 8.42
C GLY A 195 -5.29 -2.12 8.14
N VAL A 196 -4.62 -2.66 9.16
CA VAL A 196 -3.90 -3.93 9.12
C VAL A 196 -4.47 -4.83 10.20
N PHE A 197 -5.32 -5.79 9.84
CA PHE A 197 -6.10 -6.53 10.84
C PHE A 197 -6.34 -8.00 10.51
N ASN A 198 -6.59 -8.83 11.53
CA ASN A 198 -6.83 -10.28 11.37
C ASN A 198 -5.72 -11.03 10.60
N ASN A 199 -4.50 -10.51 10.57
CA ASN A 199 -3.36 -11.23 9.97
C ASN A 199 -2.69 -12.13 11.03
N GLN A 200 -1.97 -13.17 10.61
CA GLN A 200 -1.18 -13.95 11.59
C GLN A 200 -0.08 -13.07 12.22
N LEU A 201 0.56 -12.24 11.38
CA LEU A 201 1.45 -11.14 11.77
C LEU A 201 1.01 -9.87 11.02
N GLY A 202 0.76 -8.77 11.73
CA GLY A 202 0.34 -7.51 11.11
C GLY A 202 1.44 -6.89 10.26
N ILE A 203 2.53 -6.48 10.90
CA ILE A 203 3.68 -5.83 10.25
C ILE A 203 4.96 -6.59 10.59
N ASP A 204 5.78 -6.84 9.56
CA ASP A 204 7.09 -7.46 9.68
C ASP A 204 8.15 -6.61 8.98
N ASP A 205 8.80 -5.75 9.74
CA ASP A 205 9.85 -4.87 9.26
C ASP A 205 11.24 -5.52 9.42
N GLU A 206 11.67 -6.29 8.43
CA GLU A 206 12.98 -6.97 8.40
C GLU A 206 14.10 -6.11 7.78
N ALA A 207 13.76 -4.89 7.33
CA ALA A 207 14.66 -4.03 6.57
C ALA A 207 14.86 -2.62 7.18
N GLY A 208 14.15 -2.29 8.26
CA GLY A 208 14.30 -1.01 8.94
C GLY A 208 13.66 0.14 8.17
N PHE A 209 12.42 -0.03 7.71
CA PHE A 209 11.68 0.99 6.97
C PHE A 209 11.02 1.98 7.93
N GLU A 210 11.17 3.27 7.65
CA GLU A 210 10.53 4.35 8.40
C GLU A 210 9.05 4.45 8.03
N MET A 211 8.16 4.42 9.03
CA MET A 211 6.72 4.40 8.80
C MET A 211 6.00 5.52 9.59
N ASP A 212 5.16 6.27 8.91
CA ASP A 212 4.32 7.32 9.48
C ASP A 212 2.85 6.97 9.27
N TRP A 213 2.09 6.81 10.34
CA TRP A 213 0.68 6.43 10.30
C TRP A 213 -0.21 7.58 10.76
N LEU A 214 -1.22 7.88 9.95
CA LEU A 214 -2.23 8.89 10.22
C LEU A 214 -3.63 8.27 10.20
N GLY A 215 -4.23 8.12 11.38
CA GLY A 215 -5.57 7.53 11.55
C GLY A 215 -5.64 6.05 11.18
N GLY A 216 -4.55 5.29 11.36
CA GLY A 216 -4.51 3.86 11.03
C GLY A 216 -5.13 2.95 12.10
N HIS A 217 -5.26 1.66 11.80
CA HIS A 217 -5.60 0.66 12.82
C HIS A 217 -4.86 -0.66 12.65
N TRP A 218 -4.43 -1.27 13.76
CA TRP A 218 -3.70 -2.54 13.80
C TRP A 218 -4.44 -3.59 14.65
N ASP A 219 -5.59 -4.04 14.18
CA ASP A 219 -6.55 -4.73 15.02
C ASP A 219 -6.54 -6.26 14.85
N TYR A 220 -6.69 -7.01 15.94
CA TYR A 220 -6.91 -8.47 15.94
C TYR A 220 -5.87 -9.30 15.18
N ASN A 221 -4.65 -8.78 14.98
CA ASN A 221 -3.56 -9.58 14.44
C ASN A 221 -3.08 -10.58 15.51
N GLY A 222 -2.60 -11.76 15.09
CA GLY A 222 -2.02 -12.76 15.99
C GLY A 222 -0.79 -12.22 16.73
N LYS A 223 0.10 -11.56 15.98
CA LYS A 223 1.11 -10.62 16.49
C LYS A 223 0.92 -9.29 15.75
N THR A 224 0.88 -8.18 16.46
CA THR A 224 0.62 -6.85 15.89
C THR A 224 1.75 -6.42 14.97
N ALA A 225 2.99 -6.38 15.49
CA ALA A 225 4.11 -5.88 14.71
C ALA A 225 5.48 -6.39 15.17
N ILE A 226 6.41 -6.43 14.24
CA ILE A 226 7.84 -6.52 14.44
C ILE A 226 8.44 -5.32 13.72
N LEU A 227 9.06 -4.41 14.46
CA LEU A 227 9.52 -3.12 13.98
C LEU A 227 11.03 -3.00 14.13
N SER A 228 11.71 -2.51 13.09
CA SER A 228 13.17 -2.40 13.06
C SER A 228 13.69 -0.98 12.82
N ALA A 229 12.79 0.00 12.62
CA ALA A 229 13.14 1.41 12.45
C ALA A 229 12.15 2.35 13.15
N LEU A 230 12.14 3.62 12.76
CA LEU A 230 11.26 4.64 13.30
C LEU A 230 9.83 4.45 12.78
N VAL A 231 8.88 4.39 13.71
CA VAL A 231 7.45 4.33 13.43
C VAL A 231 6.76 5.43 14.24
N GLU A 232 6.17 6.38 13.55
CA GLU A 232 5.19 7.31 14.14
C GLU A 232 3.80 6.75 13.91
N PHE A 233 3.02 6.63 14.99
CA PHE A 233 1.71 6.00 14.95
C PHE A 233 0.64 6.90 15.52
N ASP A 234 -0.29 7.32 14.66
CA ASP A 234 -1.59 7.87 15.02
C ASP A 234 -2.71 6.89 14.64
N GLY A 235 -3.39 6.32 15.62
CA GLY A 235 -4.42 5.33 15.32
C GLY A 235 -4.94 4.48 16.46
N HIS A 236 -5.50 3.33 16.09
CA HIS A 236 -6.13 2.37 16.98
C HIS A 236 -5.40 1.02 16.95
N ILE A 237 -5.14 0.43 18.12
CA ILE A 237 -4.63 -0.93 18.23
C ILE A 237 -5.55 -1.71 19.16
N GLU A 238 -6.29 -2.68 18.62
CA GLU A 238 -7.09 -3.61 19.39
C GLU A 238 -6.56 -5.03 19.29
N THR A 239 -6.44 -5.73 20.42
CA THR A 239 -5.97 -7.11 20.45
C THR A 239 -6.80 -7.98 21.37
N GLY A 240 -6.70 -9.30 21.19
CA GLY A 240 -7.15 -10.25 22.21
C GLY A 240 -6.19 -10.31 23.40
N PRO A 241 -6.59 -10.88 24.54
CA PRO A 241 -5.68 -11.16 25.64
C PRO A 241 -4.51 -12.03 25.16
N SER A 242 -3.29 -11.67 25.58
CA SER A 242 -2.05 -12.36 25.22
C SER A 242 -1.13 -12.46 26.44
N ASP A 243 -0.44 -13.59 26.57
CA ASP A 243 0.65 -13.80 27.53
C ASP A 243 2.03 -13.48 26.93
N GLN A 244 2.09 -13.21 25.62
CA GLN A 244 3.30 -12.84 24.90
C GLN A 244 3.24 -11.38 24.42
N PRO A 245 4.39 -10.69 24.32
CA PRO A 245 4.49 -9.39 23.66
C PRO A 245 3.96 -9.45 22.22
N ILE A 246 3.02 -8.57 21.90
CA ILE A 246 2.36 -8.47 20.59
C ILE A 246 3.09 -7.49 19.64
N ILE A 247 3.96 -6.64 20.18
CA ILE A 247 4.87 -5.79 19.41
C ILE A 247 6.31 -6.13 19.79
N GLU A 248 7.18 -6.25 18.80
CA GLU A 248 8.62 -6.44 19.01
C GLU A 248 9.39 -5.29 18.37
N LEU A 249 10.32 -4.69 19.13
CA LEU A 249 11.27 -3.70 18.64
C LEU A 249 12.64 -4.35 18.47
N ARG A 250 13.23 -4.17 17.29
CA ARG A 250 14.53 -4.72 16.91
C ARG A 250 15.52 -3.60 16.57
N ALA A 251 16.78 -3.82 16.89
CA ALA A 251 17.88 -3.08 16.26
C ALA A 251 18.58 -3.98 15.25
N LEU A 252 18.56 -3.58 13.97
CA LEU A 252 19.29 -4.28 12.92
C LEU A 252 20.76 -3.83 12.90
N PRO A 253 21.70 -4.69 12.45
CA PRO A 253 23.11 -4.32 12.33
C PRO A 253 23.29 -3.08 11.45
N ASN A 254 24.06 -2.10 11.95
CA ASN A 254 24.38 -0.83 11.26
C ASN A 254 23.16 0.05 10.92
N MET A 255 22.01 -0.19 11.53
CA MET A 255 20.80 0.62 11.37
C MET A 255 20.45 1.34 12.66
N VAL A 256 19.60 2.37 12.54
CA VAL A 256 18.99 3.01 13.71
C VAL A 256 18.11 1.98 14.42
N ALA A 257 18.17 1.97 15.75
CA ALA A 257 17.32 1.11 16.56
C ALA A 257 15.84 1.45 16.37
N ALA A 258 14.95 0.46 16.50
CA ALA A 258 13.52 0.69 16.35
C ALA A 258 12.98 1.68 17.38
N GLN A 259 12.13 2.59 16.92
CA GLN A 259 11.48 3.59 17.75
C GLN A 259 9.99 3.63 17.41
N LEU A 260 9.12 3.35 18.37
CA LEU A 260 7.68 3.45 18.19
C LEU A 260 7.15 4.67 18.95
N PHE A 261 6.75 5.71 18.23
CA PHE A 261 6.16 6.92 18.79
C PHE A 261 4.66 6.93 18.55
N MET A 262 3.88 6.64 19.58
CA MET A 262 2.42 6.76 19.51
C MET A 262 1.99 8.17 19.89
N THR A 263 1.10 8.77 19.09
CA THR A 263 0.55 10.11 19.33
C THR A 263 -0.35 10.12 20.58
N PRO A 264 -0.62 11.29 21.18
CA PRO A 264 -1.60 11.40 22.26
C PRO A 264 -3.04 11.02 21.86
N GLY A 265 -3.37 11.14 20.58
CA GLY A 265 -4.68 10.75 20.02
C GLY A 265 -4.83 9.24 19.82
N SER A 266 -3.71 8.51 19.82
CA SER A 266 -3.72 7.06 19.65
C SER A 266 -4.38 6.33 20.80
N PHE A 267 -4.87 5.15 20.47
CA PHE A 267 -5.67 4.35 21.36
C PHE A 267 -5.28 2.87 21.32
N VAL A 268 -5.21 2.24 22.50
CA VAL A 268 -4.81 0.84 22.66
C VAL A 268 -5.81 0.07 23.53
N MET A 269 -6.40 -1.02 23.03
CA MET A 269 -7.36 -1.85 23.78
C MET A 269 -7.06 -3.34 23.71
N VAL A 270 -7.23 -4.00 24.86
CA VAL A 270 -7.41 -5.46 24.92
C VAL A 270 -8.91 -5.77 25.00
N ASN A 271 -9.41 -6.53 24.03
CA ASN A 271 -10.77 -7.03 24.05
C ASN A 271 -10.99 -8.00 25.24
N GLY A 272 -12.24 -8.13 25.71
CA GLY A 272 -12.59 -8.89 26.91
C GLY A 272 -12.28 -8.15 28.23
N TYR A 273 -11.86 -6.89 28.14
CA TYR A 273 -11.72 -5.98 29.28
C TYR A 273 -13.10 -5.64 29.88
N ASN A 274 -13.53 -6.41 30.88
CA ASN A 274 -14.74 -6.12 31.67
C ASN A 274 -14.42 -5.17 32.84
N GLY A 275 -13.76 -4.03 32.55
CA GLY A 275 -13.31 -3.09 33.58
C GLY A 275 -12.08 -3.53 34.38
N LYS A 276 -11.45 -4.65 34.00
CA LYS A 276 -10.23 -5.19 34.62
C LYS A 276 -9.19 -5.50 33.56
N PRO A 277 -7.93 -5.07 33.74
CA PRO A 277 -6.89 -5.38 32.78
C PRO A 277 -6.60 -6.89 32.68
N THR A 278 -6.28 -7.35 31.46
CA THR A 278 -6.25 -8.76 31.06
C THR A 278 -4.94 -9.20 30.36
N SER A 279 -3.98 -8.30 30.14
CA SER A 279 -2.68 -8.61 29.51
C SER A 279 -1.52 -7.87 30.19
N ASP A 280 -0.45 -8.61 30.49
CA ASP A 280 0.73 -8.18 31.28
C ASP A 280 1.98 -7.82 30.45
N ALA A 281 2.05 -8.21 29.17
CA ALA A 281 3.22 -7.97 28.31
C ALA A 281 2.80 -7.50 26.91
N TRP A 282 3.28 -6.32 26.50
CA TRP A 282 2.84 -5.65 25.27
C TRP A 282 3.95 -5.56 24.24
N ILE A 283 5.10 -5.02 24.65
CA ILE A 283 6.22 -4.73 23.78
C ILE A 283 7.43 -5.49 24.28
N SER A 284 8.19 -6.10 23.38
CA SER A 284 9.53 -6.60 23.69
C SER A 284 10.57 -5.80 22.93
N SER A 285 11.76 -5.67 23.50
CA SER A 285 12.93 -5.07 22.87
C SER A 285 14.11 -6.01 22.95
N ASN A 286 14.90 -6.08 21.87
CA ASN A 286 16.18 -6.80 21.85
C ASN A 286 17.40 -5.89 22.05
N SER A 287 17.21 -4.57 22.19
CA SER A 287 18.31 -3.58 22.19
C SER A 287 18.06 -2.45 23.19
N ALA A 288 19.13 -2.00 23.85
CA ALA A 288 19.09 -0.88 24.79
C ALA A 288 18.80 0.47 24.12
N TYR A 289 18.96 0.52 22.80
CA TYR A 289 18.75 1.72 22.00
C TYR A 289 17.34 1.82 21.42
N ASN A 290 16.52 0.76 21.52
CA ASN A 290 15.13 0.83 21.09
C ASN A 290 14.32 1.74 22.03
N VAL A 291 13.32 2.40 21.48
CA VAL A 291 12.48 3.34 22.22
C VAL A 291 11.00 3.09 21.93
N VAL A 292 10.16 3.24 22.95
CA VAL A 292 8.72 3.42 22.75
C VAL A 292 8.24 4.65 23.51
N GLN A 293 7.39 5.45 22.86
CA GLN A 293 6.49 6.38 23.53
C GLN A 293 5.08 5.80 23.50
N PHE A 294 4.50 5.65 24.68
CA PHE A 294 3.20 5.02 24.86
C PHE A 294 2.09 6.07 24.82
N PRO A 295 0.89 5.77 24.28
CA PRO A 295 -0.19 6.74 24.22
C PRO A 295 -0.83 6.93 25.61
N PHE A 296 -1.60 8.00 25.76
CA PHE A 296 -2.32 8.29 27.00
C PHE A 296 -3.52 7.36 27.23
N ASN A 297 -4.16 6.89 26.16
CA ASN A 297 -5.43 6.18 26.22
C ASN A 297 -5.22 4.67 26.04
N THR A 298 -5.29 3.91 27.14
CA THR A 298 -5.19 2.44 27.14
C THR A 298 -6.31 1.79 27.95
N TRP A 299 -6.92 0.72 27.43
CA TRP A 299 -7.95 -0.08 28.10
C TRP A 299 -7.57 -1.56 28.08
N GLY A 300 -7.81 -2.28 29.18
CA GLY A 300 -7.46 -3.72 29.25
C GLY A 300 -5.99 -4.04 29.53
N VAL A 301 -5.13 -3.02 29.67
CA VAL A 301 -3.69 -3.16 29.89
C VAL A 301 -3.35 -3.06 31.38
N THR A 302 -2.58 -4.00 31.95
CA THR A 302 -2.12 -3.88 33.35
C THR A 302 -0.95 -2.89 33.42
N GLY A 303 -1.16 -1.74 34.07
CA GLY A 303 -0.08 -0.78 34.33
C GLY A 303 0.62 -1.07 35.66
N LYS A 304 1.90 -1.47 35.63
CA LYS A 304 2.96 -1.00 36.57
C LYS A 304 4.40 -1.56 36.36
N THR A 305 4.64 -2.62 35.57
CA THR A 305 5.99 -3.24 35.54
C THR A 305 6.56 -3.71 34.19
N GLY A 306 5.88 -3.59 33.05
CA GLY A 306 6.34 -4.31 31.84
C GLY A 306 5.81 -3.87 30.48
N VAL A 307 5.59 -2.56 30.24
CA VAL A 307 5.26 -2.05 28.87
C VAL A 307 6.25 -2.61 27.85
N MET A 308 7.53 -2.59 28.22
CA MET A 308 8.61 -3.15 27.44
C MET A 308 9.35 -4.21 28.23
N GLN A 309 9.39 -5.44 27.73
CA GLN A 309 10.29 -6.49 28.15
C GLN A 309 11.63 -6.34 27.41
N GLY A 310 12.75 -6.25 28.13
CA GLY A 310 14.08 -6.14 27.53
C GLY A 310 14.76 -4.79 27.78
N PRO A 311 15.94 -4.55 27.18
CA PRO A 311 16.82 -3.45 27.57
C PRO A 311 16.38 -2.05 27.07
N GLY A 312 15.36 -1.95 26.23
CA GLY A 312 14.96 -0.67 25.60
C GLY A 312 14.31 0.33 26.56
N LYS A 313 14.05 1.54 26.06
CA LYS A 313 13.56 2.67 26.84
C LYS A 313 12.07 2.97 26.57
N VAL A 314 11.35 3.34 27.62
CA VAL A 314 9.98 3.88 27.55
C VAL A 314 10.02 5.39 27.84
N ILE A 315 9.37 6.21 27.01
CA ILE A 315 9.28 7.67 27.14
C ILE A 315 7.81 8.09 27.21
N GLY A 316 7.29 8.45 28.39
CA GLY A 316 5.96 9.08 28.56
C GLY A 316 4.73 8.24 28.15
N PRO A 317 3.58 8.50 28.79
CA PRO A 317 3.37 8.07 30.16
C PRO A 317 3.11 6.56 30.26
N ALA A 318 3.90 5.90 31.10
CA ALA A 318 3.38 4.82 31.93
C ALA A 318 2.34 5.47 32.86
N SER A 319 1.04 5.25 32.60
CA SER A 319 -0.01 5.77 33.47
C SER A 319 0.23 5.33 34.91
N GLY A 320 0.04 6.24 35.87
CA GLY A 320 -0.17 5.83 37.26
C GLY A 320 -1.28 4.79 37.29
N ALA A 321 -1.20 3.83 38.23
CA ALA A 321 -2.11 2.67 38.34
C ALA A 321 -3.50 2.97 37.77
N PHE A 322 -3.91 2.20 36.76
CA PHE A 322 -5.28 2.23 36.27
C PHE A 322 -6.22 2.16 37.48
N THR A 323 -6.99 3.22 37.70
CA THR A 323 -7.99 3.30 38.77
C THR A 323 -9.35 3.19 38.08
N PRO A 324 -9.98 2.01 38.05
CA PRO A 324 -11.31 1.88 37.49
C PRO A 324 -12.27 2.75 38.31
N HIS A 325 -13.03 3.58 37.63
CA HIS A 325 -14.32 4.05 38.14
C HIS A 325 -15.40 3.13 37.58
#